data_AF-A0AA85J3G2-F1
#
_entry.id   AF-A0AA85J3G2-F1
#
_cell.length_a   1.000
_cell.length_b   1.000
_cell.length_c   1.000
_cell.angle_alpha   90.00
_cell.angle_beta   90.00
_cell.angle_gamma   90.00
#
_symmetry.space_group_name_H-M   'P 1'
#
loop_
_entity.id
_entity.type
_entity.pdbx_description
1 polymer ?
#
loop_
_entity_poly.entity_id
_entity_poly.type
_entity_poly.pdbx_seq_one_letter_code
_entity_poly.pdbx_strand_id
1 'polypeptide(L)'
;MASFAESFSSNLNFLDFASKMNDLQYEIIVQEVVQSELRQTVSSQPIYERFGGNIFLPASRTKLLMACEEKLKKLRDQSLKLKADKS
;
A
#
# COMPACT_ATOMS: atom_id res chain seq x y z
N MET A 1 -18.45 -2.10 37.55
CA MET A 1 -18.57 -1.03 36.53
C MET A 1 -17.44 -1.03 35.47
N ALA A 2 -16.46 -1.95 35.50
CA ALA A 2 -15.35 -1.97 34.51
C ALA A 2 -15.72 -2.54 33.11
N SER A 3 -16.74 -3.41 33.02
CA SER A 3 -17.08 -4.17 31.82
C SER A 3 -17.50 -3.34 30.59
N PHE A 4 -18.09 -2.14 30.79
CA PHE A 4 -18.53 -1.28 29.68
C PHE A 4 -17.37 -0.50 29.03
N ALA A 5 -16.44 0.01 29.84
CA ALA A 5 -15.28 0.74 29.34
C ALA A 5 -14.29 -0.17 28.58
N GLU A 6 -14.12 -1.41 29.04
CA GLU A 6 -13.31 -2.43 28.35
C GLU A 6 -13.95 -2.86 27.02
N SER A 7 -15.28 -3.00 26.97
CA SER A 7 -16.02 -3.29 25.73
C SER A 7 -15.95 -2.13 24.72
N PHE A 8 -15.93 -0.88 25.17
CA PHE A 8 -15.82 0.27 24.27
C PHE A 8 -14.40 0.44 23.72
N SER A 9 -13.38 0.27 24.57
CA SER A 9 -11.96 0.31 24.18
C SER A 9 -11.62 -0.79 23.17
N SER A 10 -12.10 -2.01 23.38
CA SER A 10 -11.90 -3.13 22.45
C SER A 10 -12.56 -2.90 21.08
N ASN A 11 -13.75 -2.28 21.04
CA ASN A 11 -14.42 -1.89 19.79
C ASN A 11 -13.66 -0.80 19.02
N LEU A 12 -13.10 0.20 19.70
CA LEU A 12 -12.26 1.23 19.07
C LEU A 12 -10.98 0.61 18.47
N ASN A 13 -10.30 -0.25 19.22
CA ASN A 13 -9.11 -0.98 18.74
C ASN A 13 -9.42 -1.94 17.58
N PHE A 14 -10.67 -2.41 17.45
CA PHE A 14 -11.12 -3.20 16.32
C PHE A 14 -11.29 -2.33 15.07
N LEU A 15 -11.96 -1.19 15.18
CA LEU A 15 -12.20 -0.25 14.08
C LEU A 15 -10.89 0.37 13.55
N ASP A 16 -9.96 0.73 14.42
CA ASP A 16 -8.65 1.26 14.05
C ASP A 16 -7.79 0.23 13.30
N PHE A 17 -7.96 -1.04 13.61
CA PHE A 17 -7.28 -2.11 12.87
C PHE A 17 -7.94 -2.37 11.52
N ALA A 18 -9.28 -2.42 11.49
CA ALA A 18 -10.02 -2.66 10.25
C ALA A 18 -9.75 -1.56 9.22
N SER A 19 -9.70 -0.29 9.66
CA SER A 19 -9.31 0.84 8.80
C SER A 19 -7.88 0.70 8.28
N LYS A 20 -6.88 0.51 9.16
CA LYS A 20 -5.48 0.32 8.76
C LYS A 20 -5.29 -0.85 7.79
N MET A 21 -6.02 -1.94 8.00
CA MET A 21 -5.96 -3.12 7.13
C MET A 21 -6.57 -2.84 5.76
N ASN A 22 -7.69 -2.11 5.71
CA ASN A 22 -8.31 -1.70 4.45
C ASN A 22 -7.40 -0.73 3.68
N ASP A 23 -6.80 0.24 4.35
CA ASP A 23 -5.87 1.20 3.72
C ASP A 23 -4.66 0.47 3.12
N LEU A 24 -4.06 -0.48 3.86
CA LEU A 24 -2.97 -1.29 3.36
C LEU A 24 -3.37 -2.18 2.18
N GLN A 25 -4.55 -2.81 2.22
CA GLN A 25 -5.04 -3.60 1.10
C GLN A 25 -5.25 -2.74 -0.14
N TYR A 26 -5.81 -1.54 0.04
CA TYR A 26 -5.98 -0.58 -1.04
C TYR A 26 -4.64 -0.18 -1.65
N GLU A 27 -3.64 0.15 -0.82
CA GLU A 27 -2.30 0.47 -1.31
C GLU A 27 -1.63 -0.68 -2.07
N ILE A 28 -1.82 -1.93 -1.62
CA ILE A 28 -1.33 -3.12 -2.33
C ILE A 28 -1.99 -3.22 -3.70
N ILE A 29 -3.31 -3.11 -3.78
CA ILE A 29 -4.06 -3.20 -5.05
C ILE A 29 -3.59 -2.11 -6.02
N VAL A 30 -3.51 -0.86 -5.56
CA VAL A 30 -3.03 0.26 -6.38
C VAL A 30 -1.63 -0.04 -6.92
N GLN A 31 -0.73 -0.55 -6.07
CA GLN A 31 0.64 -0.84 -6.48
C GLN A 31 0.74 -2.02 -7.47
N GLU A 32 -0.11 -3.05 -7.32
CA GLU A 32 -0.23 -4.16 -8.28
C GLU A 32 -0.74 -3.69 -9.64
N VAL A 33 -1.75 -2.81 -9.65
CA VAL A 33 -2.27 -2.20 -10.88
C VAL A 33 -1.17 -1.39 -11.57
N VAL A 34 -0.47 -0.51 -10.84
CA VAL A 34 0.65 0.28 -11.39
C VAL A 34 1.72 -0.63 -11.98
N GLN A 35 2.08 -1.72 -11.31
CA GLN A 35 3.07 -2.67 -11.81
C GLN A 35 2.57 -3.38 -13.10
N SER A 36 1.29 -3.76 -13.14
CA SER A 36 0.67 -4.36 -14.32
C SER A 36 0.70 -3.40 -15.51
N GLU A 37 0.30 -2.15 -15.31
CA GLU A 37 0.35 -1.11 -16.34
C GLU A 37 1.77 -0.93 -16.87
N LEU A 38 2.77 -0.81 -15.99
CA LEU A 38 4.17 -0.67 -16.39
C LEU A 38 4.70 -1.85 -17.21
N ARG A 39 4.19 -3.07 -16.98
CA ARG A 39 4.55 -4.29 -17.72
C ARG A 39 3.85 -4.38 -19.07
N GLN A 40 2.59 -3.95 -19.16
CA GLN A 40 1.80 -4.01 -20.40
C GLN A 40 2.13 -2.86 -21.36
N THR A 41 2.66 -1.75 -20.84
CA THR A 41 3.00 -0.57 -21.63
C THR A 41 4.05 -0.89 -22.71
N VAL A 42 3.79 -0.45 -23.95
CA VAL A 42 4.72 -0.64 -25.08
C VAL A 42 6.08 0.03 -24.82
N SER A 43 7.14 -0.58 -25.35
CA SER A 43 8.52 -0.16 -25.07
C SER A 43 8.81 1.31 -25.40
N SER A 44 8.15 1.84 -26.44
CA SER A 44 8.29 3.20 -26.96
C SER A 44 7.56 4.27 -26.15
N GLN A 45 6.64 3.90 -25.27
CA GLN A 45 5.85 4.89 -24.52
C GLN A 45 6.68 5.46 -23.36
N PRO A 46 6.81 6.80 -23.28
CA PRO A 46 7.53 7.45 -22.20
C PRO A 46 6.77 7.30 -20.88
N ILE A 47 7.53 7.08 -19.80
CA ILE A 47 7.00 6.96 -18.44
C ILE A 47 7.52 8.13 -17.62
N TYR A 48 6.65 8.70 -16.81
CA TYR A 48 6.96 9.84 -15.96
C TYR A 48 6.65 9.55 -14.49
N GLU A 49 7.50 10.05 -13.61
CA GLU A 49 7.30 10.02 -12.17
C GLU A 49 7.06 11.44 -11.64
N ARG A 50 6.14 11.58 -10.69
CA ARG A 50 5.81 12.86 -10.07
C ARG A 50 6.85 13.22 -9.01
N PHE A 51 7.52 14.35 -9.18
CA PHE A 51 8.56 14.84 -8.25
C PHE A 51 8.04 15.90 -7.25
N GLY A 52 6.72 16.05 -7.14
CA GLY A 52 6.04 17.07 -6.32
C GLY A 52 5.38 18.16 -7.15
N GLY A 53 4.38 18.82 -6.57
CA GLY A 53 3.55 19.80 -7.31
C GLY A 53 2.98 19.19 -8.59
N ASN A 54 3.16 19.90 -9.71
CA ASN A 54 2.78 19.45 -11.06
C ASN A 54 4.00 19.10 -11.93
N ILE A 55 5.13 18.73 -11.32
CA ILE A 55 6.37 18.40 -12.03
C ILE A 55 6.45 16.89 -12.27
N PHE A 56 6.68 16.51 -13.53
CA PHE A 56 6.80 15.14 -13.99
C PHE A 56 8.14 14.95 -14.68
N LEU A 57 8.94 14.01 -14.18
CA LEU A 57 10.27 13.71 -14.70
C LEU A 57 10.25 12.37 -15.45
N PRO A 58 10.94 12.24 -16.59
CA PRO A 58 11.11 10.95 -17.25
C PRO A 58 11.76 9.93 -16.33
N ALA A 59 11.16 8.76 -16.22
CA ALA A 59 11.62 7.69 -15.35
C ALA A 59 11.85 6.41 -16.15
N SER A 60 12.86 5.65 -15.75
CA SER A 60 13.16 4.36 -16.36
C SER A 60 12.14 3.32 -15.90
N ARG A 61 11.50 2.64 -16.85
CA ARG A 61 10.57 1.53 -16.60
C ARG A 61 11.17 0.50 -15.63
N THR A 62 12.42 0.09 -15.86
CA THR A 62 13.10 -0.91 -15.03
C THR A 62 13.26 -0.42 -13.59
N LYS A 63 13.63 0.84 -13.39
CA LYS A 63 13.76 1.43 -12.05
C LYS A 63 12.41 1.46 -11.34
N LEU A 64 11.34 1.86 -12.03
CA LEU A 64 10.00 1.90 -11.47
C LEU A 64 9.46 0.51 -11.14
N LEU A 65 9.71 -0.49 -11.98
CA LEU A 65 9.31 -1.87 -11.69
C LEU A 65 10.00 -2.42 -10.44
N MET A 66 11.31 -2.19 -10.30
CA MET A 66 12.04 -2.59 -9.07
C MET A 66 11.50 -1.86 -7.84
N ALA A 67 11.24 -0.55 -7.95
CA ALA A 67 10.66 0.22 -6.85
C ALA A 67 9.24 -0.27 -6.48
N CYS A 68 8.43 -0.67 -7.47
CA CYS A 68 7.12 -1.27 -7.24
C CYS A 68 7.23 -2.60 -6.48
N GLU A 69 8.17 -3.47 -6.86
CA GLU A 69 8.39 -4.76 -6.22
C GLU A 69 8.86 -4.62 -4.78
N GLU A 70 9.80 -3.71 -4.52
CA GLU A 70 10.24 -3.40 -3.16
C GLU A 70 9.10 -2.85 -2.30
N LYS A 71 8.27 -1.97 -2.86
CA LYS A 71 7.13 -1.39 -2.14
C LYS A 71 6.05 -2.43 -1.85
N LEU A 72 5.72 -3.28 -2.82
CA LEU A 72 4.78 -4.39 -2.62
C LEU A 72 5.26 -5.36 -1.54
N LYS A 73 6.55 -5.69 -1.54
CA LYS A 73 7.15 -6.52 -0.49
C LYS A 73 6.96 -5.89 0.89
N LYS A 74 7.29 -4.60 1.05
CA LYS A 74 7.11 -3.88 2.32
C LYS A 74 5.65 -3.84 2.78
N LEU A 75 4.71 -3.57 1.87
CA LEU A 75 3.27 -3.52 2.19
C LEU A 75 2.72 -4.90 2.60
N ARG A 76 3.14 -5.96 1.91
CA ARG A 76 2.77 -7.34 2.26
C ARG A 76 3.35 -7.74 3.61
N ASP A 77 4.61 -7.39 3.89
CA ASP A 77 5.24 -7.64 5.18
C ASP A 77 4.54 -6.88 6.32
N GLN A 78 4.13 -5.62 6.09
CA GLN A 78 3.32 -4.84 7.03
C GLN A 78 1.95 -5.46 7.27
N SER A 79 1.28 -5.93 6.20
CA SER A 79 0.00 -6.62 6.31
C SER A 79 0.10 -7.91 7.13
N LEU A 80 1.18 -8.68 6.96
CA LEU A 80 1.44 -9.89 7.74
C LEU A 80 1.71 -9.57 9.21
N LYS A 81 2.50 -8.53 9.50
CA LYS A 81 2.77 -8.10 10.88
C LYS A 81 1.49 -7.65 11.60
N LEU A 82 0.66 -6.84 10.95
CA LEU A 82 -0.62 -6.41 11.52
C LEU A 82 -1.55 -7.59 11.83
N LYS A 83 -1.59 -8.61 10.97
CA LYS A 83 -2.34 -9.84 11.24
C LYS A 83 -1.78 -10.64 12.43
N ALA A 84 -0.46 -10.70 12.56
CA ALA A 84 0.22 -11.40 13.64
C ALA A 84 0.03 -10.71 15.01
N ASP A 85 0.03 -9.38 15.05
CA ASP A 85 -0.15 -8.59 16.29
C ASP A 85 -1.57 -8.71 16.89
N LYS A 86 -2.52 -9.33 16.18
CA LYS A 86 -3.90 -9.59 16.64
C LYS A 86 -4.24 -11.06 16.86
N SER A 87 -3.34 -11.99 16.56
CA SER A 87 -3.49 -13.42 16.87
C SER A 87 -2.94 -13.74 18.25
#